data_AF-A0A7S1KGK4-F1
#
_entry.id   AF-A0A7S1KGK4-F1
#
_cell.length_a   1.000
_cell.length_b   1.000
_cell.length_c   1.000
_cell.angle_alpha   90.00
_cell.angle_beta   90.00
_cell.angle_gamma   90.00
#
_symmetry.space_group_name_H-M   'P 1'
#
loop_
_entity.id
_entity.type
_entity.pdbx_description
1 polymer ?
#
loop_
_entity_poly.entity_id
_entity_poly.type
_entity_poly.pdbx_seq_one_letter_code
_entity_poly.pdbx_strand_id
1 'polypeptide(L)'
;AGEPADVQAALALKSKVELLKQEMDRIRASGTNQEKAMRRETWKVVADCVNRTAGNQQSVRQVAEGISGHAEQVRRSGADTKFLDYVFLRMAEALINACEDQIRRAPDSHWQFAWAIYGVLSRFPDKEEIFAGRIYQECTYAIPFLVPISGNVEAGRRGRGQ
;
A
#
# COMPACT_ATOMS: atom_id res chain seq x y z
N ALA A 1 29.88 10.82 7.26
CA ALA A 1 28.89 11.71 6.62
C ALA A 1 27.51 11.10 6.86
N GLY A 2 26.51 11.89 7.26
CA GLY A 2 25.14 11.37 7.42
C GLY A 2 24.55 10.94 6.08
N GLU A 3 23.59 10.01 6.11
CA GLU A 3 22.86 9.65 4.89
C GLU A 3 22.06 10.85 4.34
N PRO A 4 21.86 10.92 3.00
CA PRO A 4 20.99 11.92 2.38
C PRO A 4 19.56 11.93 2.96
N ALA A 5 18.89 13.09 2.94
CA ALA A 5 17.60 13.28 3.61
C ALA A 5 16.47 12.40 3.02
N ASP A 6 16.49 12.17 1.71
CA ASP A 6 15.61 11.24 0.99
C ASP A 6 15.84 9.78 1.43
N VAL A 7 17.10 9.39 1.65
CA VAL A 7 17.45 8.05 2.16
C VAL A 7 16.93 7.88 3.60
N GLN A 8 17.10 8.88 4.46
CA GLN A 8 16.57 8.84 5.84
C GLN A 8 15.04 8.72 5.87
N ALA A 9 14.33 9.50 5.03
CA ALA A 9 12.89 9.41 4.91
C ALA A 9 12.43 8.03 4.41
N ALA A 10 13.12 7.47 3.41
CA ALA A 10 12.84 6.13 2.92
C ALA A 10 13.08 5.05 3.99
N LEU A 11 14.16 5.16 4.79
CA LEU A 11 14.41 4.25 5.91
C LEU A 11 13.30 4.31 6.96
N ALA A 12 12.80 5.49 7.31
CA ALA A 12 11.69 5.63 8.25
C ALA A 12 10.41 4.93 7.73
N LEU A 13 10.12 5.06 6.43
CA LEU A 13 8.98 4.38 5.80
C LEU A 13 9.16 2.86 5.74
N LYS A 14 10.38 2.37 5.47
CA LYS A 14 10.71 0.93 5.55
C LYS A 14 10.52 0.40 6.97
N SER A 15 10.97 1.14 7.99
CA SER A 15 10.80 0.77 9.39
C SER A 15 9.34 0.75 9.81
N LYS A 16 8.52 1.71 9.36
CA LYS A 16 7.07 1.72 9.60
C LYS A 16 6.42 0.44 9.09
N VAL A 17 6.70 0.06 7.84
CA VAL A 17 6.18 -1.18 7.23
C VAL A 17 6.65 -2.42 8.00
N GLU A 18 7.90 -2.45 8.45
CA GLU A 18 8.45 -3.57 9.22
C GLU A 18 7.76 -3.75 10.57
N LEU A 19 7.52 -2.66 11.31
CA LEU A 19 6.77 -2.70 12.57
C LEU A 19 5.33 -3.19 12.37
N LEU A 20 4.70 -2.77 11.27
CA LEU A 20 3.37 -3.27 10.88
C LEU A 20 3.39 -4.78 10.60
N LYS A 21 4.40 -5.31 9.91
CA LYS A 21 4.56 -6.75 9.69
C LYS A 21 4.70 -7.51 11.00
N GLN A 22 5.55 -7.03 11.91
CA GLN A 22 5.78 -7.64 13.22
C GLN A 22 4.50 -7.69 14.07
N GLU A 23 3.70 -6.63 14.08
CA GLU A 23 2.41 -6.60 14.78
C GLU A 23 1.41 -7.61 14.17
N MET A 24 1.45 -7.83 12.87
CA MET A 24 0.60 -8.84 12.21
C MET A 24 1.02 -10.27 12.53
N ASP A 25 2.31 -10.52 12.67
CA ASP A 25 2.82 -11.80 13.15
C ASP A 25 2.42 -12.03 14.62
N ARG A 26 2.43 -10.98 15.45
CA ARG A 26 1.88 -11.04 16.81
C ARG A 26 0.39 -11.41 16.79
N ILE A 27 -0.43 -10.76 15.97
CA ILE A 27 -1.86 -11.08 15.83
C ILE A 27 -2.06 -12.52 15.35
N ARG A 28 -1.24 -12.99 14.41
CA ARG A 28 -1.28 -14.37 13.93
C ARG A 28 -1.01 -15.37 15.06
N ALA A 29 0.00 -15.11 15.89
CA ALA A 29 0.35 -15.99 17.00
C ALA A 29 -0.68 -15.90 18.14
N SER A 30 -0.90 -14.72 18.69
CA SER A 30 -1.59 -14.50 19.97
C SER A 30 -2.73 -13.48 19.92
N GLY A 31 -3.13 -13.01 18.74
CA GLY A 31 -4.31 -12.14 18.59
C GLY A 31 -5.61 -12.82 18.99
N THR A 32 -6.63 -12.01 19.27
CA THR A 32 -7.99 -12.48 19.57
C THR A 32 -8.60 -13.21 18.37
N ASN A 33 -9.67 -13.98 18.60
CA ASN A 33 -10.39 -14.65 17.51
C ASN A 33 -10.92 -13.67 16.47
N GLN A 34 -11.38 -12.49 16.89
CA GLN A 34 -11.84 -11.42 16.00
C GLN A 34 -10.70 -10.86 15.16
N GLU A 35 -9.56 -10.54 15.77
CA GLU A 35 -8.37 -10.05 15.07
C GLU A 35 -7.88 -11.07 14.02
N LYS A 36 -7.83 -12.35 14.39
CA LYS A 36 -7.45 -13.45 13.48
C LYS A 36 -8.46 -13.65 12.36
N ALA A 37 -9.76 -13.48 12.62
CA ALA A 37 -10.81 -13.53 11.60
C ALA A 37 -10.68 -12.38 10.61
N MET A 38 -10.52 -11.15 11.09
CA MET A 38 -10.34 -9.96 10.27
C MET A 38 -9.07 -10.05 9.40
N ARG A 39 -7.98 -10.60 9.97
CA ARG A 39 -6.74 -10.87 9.23
C ARG A 39 -6.99 -11.81 8.04
N ARG A 40 -7.73 -12.90 8.26
CA ARG A 40 -8.07 -13.91 7.23
C ARG A 40 -9.00 -13.34 6.16
N GLU A 41 -10.01 -12.59 6.57
CA GLU A 41 -10.93 -11.93 5.65
C GLU A 41 -10.20 -10.94 4.74
N THR A 42 -9.37 -10.08 5.33
CA THR A 42 -8.54 -9.12 4.58
C THR A 42 -7.63 -9.82 3.58
N TRP A 43 -6.99 -10.92 4.01
CA TRP A 43 -6.14 -11.71 3.11
C TRP A 43 -6.91 -12.24 1.90
N LYS A 44 -8.11 -12.78 2.14
CA LYS A 44 -8.98 -13.31 1.09
C LYS A 44 -9.44 -12.20 0.14
N VAL A 45 -10.01 -11.12 0.66
CA VAL A 45 -10.56 -10.03 -0.16
C VAL A 45 -9.48 -9.39 -1.03
N VAL A 46 -8.30 -9.11 -0.46
CA VAL A 46 -7.19 -8.53 -1.23
C VAL A 46 -6.71 -9.47 -2.33
N ALA A 47 -6.51 -10.76 -2.02
CA ALA A 47 -6.09 -11.74 -3.03
C ALA A 47 -7.12 -11.86 -4.16
N ASP A 48 -8.41 -11.95 -3.83
CA ASP A 48 -9.52 -12.02 -4.79
C ASP A 48 -9.58 -10.77 -5.68
N CYS A 49 -9.30 -9.59 -5.14
CA CYS A 49 -9.25 -8.35 -5.91
C CYS A 49 -8.04 -8.33 -6.85
N VAL A 50 -6.84 -8.61 -6.33
CA VAL A 50 -5.60 -8.51 -7.12
C VAL A 50 -5.56 -9.51 -8.27
N ASN A 51 -6.12 -10.71 -8.09
CA ASN A 51 -6.24 -11.70 -9.17
C ASN A 51 -7.08 -11.20 -10.37
N ARG A 52 -7.86 -10.12 -10.22
CA ARG A 52 -8.66 -9.51 -11.29
C ARG A 52 -7.94 -8.37 -12.02
N THR A 53 -6.74 -7.98 -11.57
CA THR A 53 -6.02 -6.80 -12.09
C THR A 53 -5.59 -6.96 -13.56
N ALA A 54 -5.45 -8.20 -14.05
CA ALA A 54 -5.03 -8.50 -15.43
C ALA A 54 -6.13 -8.30 -16.50
N GLY A 55 -7.34 -7.92 -16.11
CA GLY A 55 -8.43 -7.59 -17.02
C GLY A 55 -8.40 -6.13 -17.47
N ASN A 56 -9.29 -5.76 -18.38
CA ASN A 56 -9.50 -4.41 -18.88
C ASN A 56 -9.70 -3.31 -17.80
N GLN A 57 -9.88 -2.04 -18.21
CA GLN A 57 -10.08 -0.91 -17.28
C GLN A 57 -11.22 -1.11 -16.25
N GLN A 58 -12.25 -1.89 -16.58
CA GLN A 58 -13.33 -2.17 -15.65
C GLN A 58 -12.86 -3.02 -14.47
N SER A 59 -11.97 -4.00 -14.69
CA SER A 59 -11.48 -4.84 -13.61
C SER A 59 -10.57 -4.06 -12.66
N VAL A 60 -9.75 -3.14 -13.18
CA VAL A 60 -8.92 -2.22 -12.37
C VAL A 60 -9.76 -1.37 -11.42
N ARG A 61 -10.90 -0.84 -11.90
CA ARG A 61 -11.85 -0.10 -11.03
C ARG A 61 -12.45 -1.00 -9.96
N GLN A 62 -12.83 -2.23 -10.31
CA GLN A 62 -13.36 -3.20 -9.35
C GLN A 62 -12.35 -3.58 -8.26
N VAL A 63 -11.05 -3.66 -8.59
CA VAL A 63 -9.99 -3.85 -7.59
C VAL A 63 -9.99 -2.71 -6.58
N ALA A 64 -9.97 -1.46 -7.08
CA ALA A 64 -9.95 -0.29 -6.21
C ALA A 64 -11.22 -0.17 -5.35
N GLU A 65 -12.40 -0.45 -5.93
CA GLU A 65 -13.68 -0.45 -5.23
C GLU A 65 -13.76 -1.54 -4.17
N GLY A 66 -13.35 -2.77 -4.48
CA GLY A 66 -13.39 -3.90 -3.55
C GLY A 66 -12.49 -3.66 -2.34
N ILE A 67 -11.27 -3.18 -2.56
CA ILE A 67 -10.33 -2.91 -1.47
C ILE A 67 -10.78 -1.70 -0.65
N SER A 68 -11.25 -0.63 -1.30
CA SER A 68 -11.77 0.54 -0.59
C SER A 68 -13.01 0.20 0.23
N GLY A 69 -13.90 -0.65 -0.30
CA GLY A 69 -15.09 -1.12 0.42
C GLY A 69 -14.73 -1.92 1.66
N HIS A 70 -13.74 -2.81 1.56
CA HIS A 70 -13.22 -3.56 2.70
C HIS A 70 -12.55 -2.66 3.75
N ALA A 71 -11.73 -1.69 3.31
CA ALA A 71 -11.11 -0.71 4.19
C ALA A 71 -12.17 0.13 4.94
N GLU A 72 -13.24 0.55 4.27
CA GLU A 72 -14.38 1.22 4.91
C GLU A 72 -15.10 0.34 5.93
N GLN A 73 -15.31 -0.94 5.61
CA GLN A 73 -15.92 -1.90 6.53
C GLN A 73 -15.07 -2.08 7.79
N VAL A 74 -13.76 -2.25 7.65
CA VAL A 74 -12.83 -2.33 8.77
C VAL A 74 -12.88 -1.04 9.60
N ARG A 75 -12.83 0.12 8.95
CA ARG A 75 -12.93 1.43 9.62
C ARG A 75 -14.22 1.59 10.42
N ARG A 76 -15.36 1.13 9.89
CA ARG A 76 -16.68 1.22 10.55
C ARG A 76 -16.90 0.18 11.64
N SER A 77 -16.15 -0.92 11.63
CA SER A 77 -16.29 -1.99 12.62
C SER A 77 -15.81 -1.59 14.03
N GLY A 78 -15.20 -0.40 14.18
CA GLY A 78 -14.58 0.03 15.43
C GLY A 78 -13.27 -0.70 15.72
N ALA A 79 -12.74 -1.44 14.74
CA ALA A 79 -11.43 -2.05 14.84
C ALA A 79 -10.35 -0.99 15.07
N ASP A 80 -9.30 -1.40 15.80
CA ASP A 80 -8.11 -0.59 15.97
C ASP A 80 -7.58 -0.14 14.59
N THR A 81 -7.20 1.14 14.51
CA THR A 81 -6.60 1.77 13.33
C THR A 81 -5.48 0.94 12.68
N LYS A 82 -4.74 0.14 13.46
CA LYS A 82 -3.72 -0.77 12.93
C LYS A 82 -4.27 -1.84 11.98
N PHE A 83 -5.52 -2.27 12.14
CA PHE A 83 -6.17 -3.19 11.21
C PHE A 83 -6.47 -2.53 9.89
N LEU A 84 -6.80 -1.24 9.91
CA LEU A 84 -6.95 -0.47 8.69
C LEU A 84 -5.59 -0.41 7.96
N ASP A 85 -4.51 -0.06 8.65
CA ASP A 85 -3.16 -0.06 8.07
C ASP A 85 -2.74 -1.44 7.54
N TYR A 86 -3.15 -2.52 8.20
CA TYR A 86 -2.94 -3.88 7.70
C TYR A 86 -3.61 -4.15 6.36
N VAL A 87 -4.83 -3.64 6.13
CA VAL A 87 -5.50 -3.76 4.82
C VAL A 87 -4.62 -3.17 3.73
N PHE A 88 -4.05 -1.98 3.96
CA PHE A 88 -3.18 -1.31 2.99
C PHE A 88 -1.82 -1.98 2.85
N LEU A 89 -1.24 -2.52 3.93
CA LEU A 89 -0.01 -3.31 3.83
C LEU A 89 -0.23 -4.56 2.97
N ARG A 90 -1.31 -5.31 3.21
CA ARG A 90 -1.64 -6.50 2.41
C ARG A 90 -1.92 -6.17 0.96
N MET A 91 -2.64 -5.08 0.71
CA MET A 91 -2.86 -4.58 -0.64
C MET A 91 -1.55 -4.24 -1.33
N ALA A 92 -0.67 -3.47 -0.67
CA ALA A 92 0.63 -3.08 -1.22
C ALA A 92 1.47 -4.31 -1.56
N GLU A 93 1.57 -5.28 -0.64
CA GLU A 93 2.27 -6.54 -0.88
C GLU A 93 1.70 -7.30 -2.07
N ALA A 94 0.38 -7.47 -2.14
CA ALA A 94 -0.25 -8.24 -3.20
C ALA A 94 -0.10 -7.57 -4.58
N LEU A 95 -0.35 -6.26 -4.68
CA LEU A 95 -0.27 -5.53 -5.95
C LEU A 95 1.17 -5.35 -6.44
N ILE A 96 2.13 -5.06 -5.55
CA ILE A 96 3.53 -4.89 -5.93
C ILE A 96 4.12 -6.21 -6.41
N ASN A 97 3.87 -7.31 -5.67
CA ASN A 97 4.37 -8.62 -6.07
C ASN A 97 3.71 -9.10 -7.39
N ALA A 98 2.39 -8.92 -7.54
CA ALA A 98 1.70 -9.27 -8.77
C ALA A 98 2.17 -8.42 -9.97
N CYS A 99 2.44 -7.13 -9.74
CA CYS A 99 3.04 -6.25 -10.75
C CYS A 99 4.41 -6.78 -11.16
N GLU A 100 5.31 -7.06 -10.21
CA GLU A 100 6.65 -7.56 -10.51
C GLU A 100 6.64 -8.86 -11.32
N ASP A 101 5.74 -9.79 -10.99
CA ASP A 101 5.59 -11.03 -11.74
C ASP A 101 5.02 -10.82 -13.15
N GLN A 102 4.06 -9.90 -13.30
CA GLN A 102 3.38 -9.66 -14.57
C GLN A 102 4.21 -8.79 -15.53
N ILE A 103 4.89 -7.75 -15.06
CA ILE A 103 5.68 -6.84 -15.90
C ILE A 103 6.85 -7.54 -16.59
N ARG A 104 7.36 -8.64 -16.00
CA ARG A 104 8.39 -9.47 -16.64
C ARG A 104 7.90 -10.13 -17.94
N ARG A 105 6.59 -10.38 -18.07
CA ARG A 105 5.97 -11.04 -19.23
C ARG A 105 5.21 -10.06 -20.13
N ALA A 106 4.62 -9.03 -19.54
CA ALA A 106 3.85 -7.99 -20.22
C ALA A 106 4.18 -6.63 -19.60
N PRO A 107 5.26 -5.95 -20.05
CA PRO A 107 5.74 -4.71 -19.43
C PRO A 107 4.67 -3.64 -19.29
N ASP A 108 3.78 -3.48 -20.28
CA ASP A 108 2.72 -2.46 -20.29
C ASP A 108 1.62 -2.67 -19.24
N SER A 109 1.58 -3.84 -18.58
CA SER A 109 0.61 -4.12 -17.51
C SER A 109 0.81 -3.26 -16.26
N HIS A 110 1.99 -2.66 -16.06
CA HIS A 110 2.29 -1.80 -14.91
C HIS A 110 1.25 -0.69 -14.68
N TRP A 111 0.68 -0.13 -15.76
CA TRP A 111 -0.36 0.89 -15.68
C TRP A 111 -1.62 0.40 -14.97
N GLN A 112 -2.02 -0.86 -15.15
CA GLN A 112 -3.21 -1.43 -14.51
C GLN A 112 -3.04 -1.46 -12.98
N PHE A 113 -1.85 -1.85 -12.51
CA PHE A 113 -1.50 -1.83 -11.09
C PHE A 113 -1.41 -0.41 -10.54
N ALA A 114 -0.77 0.50 -11.27
CA ALA A 114 -0.68 1.91 -10.87
C ALA A 114 -2.06 2.56 -10.71
N TRP A 115 -2.99 2.31 -11.65
CA TRP A 115 -4.37 2.79 -11.57
C TRP A 115 -5.16 2.17 -10.41
N ALA A 116 -4.96 0.88 -10.12
CA ALA A 116 -5.58 0.24 -8.96
C ALA A 116 -5.10 0.87 -7.65
N ILE A 117 -3.79 1.08 -7.51
CA ILE A 117 -3.18 1.74 -6.34
C ILE A 117 -3.71 3.17 -6.20
N TYR A 118 -3.68 3.95 -7.28
CA TYR A 118 -4.19 5.33 -7.29
C TYR A 118 -5.68 5.39 -6.91
N GLY A 119 -6.50 4.50 -7.46
CA GLY A 119 -7.94 4.46 -7.16
C GLY A 119 -8.23 4.29 -5.67
N VAL A 120 -7.44 3.48 -4.97
CA VAL A 120 -7.56 3.31 -3.52
C VAL A 120 -6.97 4.50 -2.75
N LEU A 121 -5.73 4.91 -3.08
CA LEU A 121 -5.05 6.00 -2.36
C LEU A 121 -5.73 7.35 -2.52
N SER A 122 -6.48 7.57 -3.61
CA SER A 122 -7.33 8.75 -3.77
C SER A 122 -8.41 8.89 -2.68
N ARG A 123 -8.79 7.77 -2.04
CA ARG A 123 -9.78 7.72 -0.95
C ARG A 123 -9.12 7.62 0.44
N PHE A 124 -7.88 7.16 0.49
CA PHE A 124 -7.10 6.95 1.71
C PHE A 124 -5.67 7.51 1.55
N PRO A 125 -5.52 8.84 1.37
CA PRO A 125 -4.23 9.44 1.07
C PRO A 125 -3.22 9.29 2.20
N ASP A 126 -3.68 9.17 3.45
CA ASP A 126 -2.86 8.93 4.63
C ASP A 126 -2.16 7.56 4.63
N LYS A 127 -2.55 6.65 3.74
CA LYS A 127 -2.01 5.30 3.62
C LYS A 127 -0.93 5.16 2.55
N GLU A 128 -0.63 6.23 1.84
CA GLU A 128 0.41 6.28 0.82
C GLU A 128 1.78 5.83 1.35
N GLU A 129 2.14 6.27 2.55
CA GLU A 129 3.41 5.93 3.19
C GLU A 129 3.65 4.42 3.30
N ILE A 130 2.59 3.61 3.43
CA ILE A 130 2.68 2.15 3.48
C ILE A 130 3.09 1.59 2.11
N PHE A 131 2.57 2.15 1.01
CA PHE A 131 2.97 1.77 -0.34
C PHE A 131 4.40 2.18 -0.64
N ALA A 132 4.76 3.43 -0.34
CA ALA A 132 6.12 3.92 -0.54
C ALA A 132 7.13 3.08 0.26
N GLY A 133 6.87 2.85 1.55
CA GLY A 133 7.70 2.01 2.39
C GLY A 133 7.82 0.58 1.86
N ARG A 134 6.74 0.02 1.33
CA ARG A 134 6.75 -1.33 0.73
C ARG A 134 7.57 -1.37 -0.56
N ILE A 135 7.45 -0.37 -1.43
CA ILE A 135 8.28 -0.27 -2.65
C ILE A 135 9.76 -0.15 -2.28
N TYR A 136 10.13 0.64 -1.27
CA TYR A 136 11.53 0.76 -0.85
C TYR A 136 12.10 -0.50 -0.18
N GLN A 137 11.25 -1.38 0.36
CA GLN A 137 11.68 -2.68 0.83
C GLN A 137 12.04 -3.61 -0.33
N GLU A 138 11.29 -3.57 -1.44
CA GLU A 138 11.50 -4.42 -2.62
C GLU A 138 12.52 -3.84 -3.61
N CYS A 139 12.59 -2.51 -3.72
CA CYS A 139 13.41 -1.81 -4.70
C CYS A 139 14.07 -0.58 -4.06
N THR A 140 15.26 -0.76 -3.49
CA THR A 140 16.09 0.34 -2.95
C THR A 140 16.41 1.40 -4.01
N TYR A 141 16.48 1.02 -5.29
CA TYR A 141 16.72 1.95 -6.40
C TYR A 141 15.56 2.93 -6.65
N ALA A 142 14.38 2.69 -6.07
CA ALA A 142 13.24 3.61 -6.18
C ALA A 142 13.34 4.82 -5.24
N ILE A 143 14.21 4.78 -4.22
CA ILE A 143 14.38 5.84 -3.21
C ILE A 143 14.59 7.24 -3.82
N PRO A 144 15.51 7.46 -4.77
CA PRO A 144 15.72 8.81 -5.32
C PRO A 144 14.57 9.31 -6.22
N PHE A 145 13.58 8.47 -6.54
CA PHE A 145 12.53 8.80 -7.51
C PHE A 145 11.14 8.94 -6.92
N LEU A 146 10.88 8.33 -5.76
CA LEU A 146 9.58 8.38 -5.11
C LEU A 146 9.60 9.43 -4.00
N VAL A 147 8.74 10.43 -4.14
CA VAL A 147 8.39 11.37 -3.06
C VAL A 147 6.92 11.12 -2.76
N PRO A 148 6.52 10.83 -1.51
CA PRO A 148 5.11 10.69 -1.17
C PRO A 148 4.33 11.92 -1.65
N ILE A 149 3.23 11.71 -2.38
CA ILE A 149 2.27 12.70 -2.90
C ILE A 149 1.83 13.65 -1.79
N SER A 150 1.68 13.17 -0.57
CA SER A 150 1.35 13.97 0.61
C SER A 150 2.44 14.99 1.00
N GLY A 151 3.70 14.78 0.61
CA GLY A 151 4.80 15.76 0.72
C GLY A 151 4.84 16.84 -0.37
N ASN A 152 4.10 16.66 -1.48
CA ASN A 152 4.10 17.61 -2.60
C ASN A 152 3.29 18.90 -2.33
N VAL A 153 2.44 18.93 -1.30
CA VAL A 153 1.67 20.14 -0.97
C VAL A 153 2.58 21.25 -0.41
N GLU A 154 3.67 20.89 0.28
CA GLU A 154 4.61 21.88 0.83
C GLU A 154 5.72 22.25 -0.15
N ALA A 155 6.22 21.30 -0.95
CA ALA A 155 7.24 21.57 -1.97
C ALA A 155 6.70 22.44 -3.12
N GLY A 156 5.45 22.25 -3.53
CA GLY A 156 4.80 23.05 -4.57
C GLY A 156 4.47 24.49 -4.17
N ARG A 157 4.42 24.81 -2.86
CA ARG A 157 4.22 26.18 -2.36
C ARG A 157 5.52 26.98 -2.27
N ARG A 158 6.67 26.34 -2.14
CA ARG A 158 7.98 27.03 -2.06
C ARG A 158 8.57 27.38 -3.43
N GLY A 159 8.04 26.83 -4.52
CA GLY A 159 8.51 27.06 -5.90
C GLY A 159 7.76 28.12 -6.71
N ARG A 160 6.76 28.83 -6.15
CA ARG A 160 6.04 29.93 -6.83
C ARG A 160 6.17 31.25 -6.08
N GLY A 161 7.39 31.57 -5.67
CA GLY A 161 7.70 32.78 -4.94
C GLY A 161 9.17 33.17 -5.06
N GLN A 162 9.73 33.08 -6.27
CA GLN A 162 10.90 33.84 -6.72
C GLN A 162 10.74 34.14 -8.21
#